data_AF-A0A2E4XUX6-F1
#
_entry.id   AF-A0A2E4XUX6-F1
#
_cell.length_a   1.000
_cell.length_b   1.000
_cell.length_c   1.000
_cell.angle_alpha   90.00
_cell.angle_beta   90.00
_cell.angle_gamma   90.00
#
_symmetry.space_group_name_H-M   'P 1'
#
loop_
_entity.id
_entity.type
_entity.pdbx_description
1 polymer ?
#
loop_
_entity_poly.entity_id
_entity_poly.type
_entity_poly.pdbx_seq_one_letter_code
_entity_poly.pdbx_strand_id
1 'polypeptide(L)'
;ALRQLDGLPLKDIVARGLTMGDEMHQRNVGCSSLFLRALAPALAKTIADKDELAKALAFMGGNDQFFLNIAMVLGKAIMDPVRDIEGCSVVTAMSRNGTDFGIRVSGTGDEWFTAPVEMPEGLYFPGFTADDANPDMGDSTIVETIGLGGFAMAAAPAVAGFVGAGAASEAALTTHAMSEITMTENPEWTIPSLDYQGVPTGIDIRRVVETGIVPTINTGIAHREPGVGQVGAGVVKAPMACFEQALRALARRLGVS
;
A
#
# COMPACT_ATOMS: atom_id res chain seq x y z
N ALA A 1 5.15 -20.00 -17.64
CA ALA A 1 5.98 -19.72 -16.46
C ALA A 1 5.30 -20.08 -15.13
N LEU A 2 4.28 -19.37 -14.62
CA LEU A 2 3.73 -19.65 -13.28
C LEU A 2 3.26 -21.10 -13.03
N ARG A 3 2.56 -21.72 -14.00
CA ARG A 3 2.20 -23.15 -13.92
C ARG A 3 3.40 -24.09 -13.83
N GLN A 4 4.54 -23.71 -14.40
CA GLN A 4 5.77 -24.50 -14.33
C GLN A 4 6.44 -24.38 -12.95
N LEU A 5 6.24 -23.27 -12.25
CA LEU A 5 6.76 -23.03 -10.90
C LEU A 5 5.85 -23.58 -9.81
N ASP A 6 4.65 -24.05 -10.15
CA ASP A 6 3.57 -24.37 -9.20
C ASP A 6 3.20 -23.16 -8.30
N GLY A 7 3.15 -21.98 -8.92
CA GLY A 7 2.97 -20.71 -8.22
C GLY A 7 4.29 -20.08 -7.78
N LEU A 8 4.19 -18.93 -7.11
CA LEU A 8 5.33 -18.20 -6.58
C LEU A 8 4.95 -17.59 -5.23
N PRO A 9 5.62 -17.93 -4.12
CA PRO A 9 5.29 -17.38 -2.81
C PRO A 9 5.66 -15.90 -2.75
N LEU A 10 4.65 -15.03 -2.71
CA LEU A 10 4.84 -13.57 -2.76
C LEU A 10 5.28 -12.99 -1.40
N LYS A 11 4.87 -13.61 -0.28
CA LYS A 11 5.24 -13.14 1.07
C LYS A 11 6.75 -13.10 1.28
N ASP A 12 7.46 -14.13 0.82
CA ASP A 12 8.93 -14.22 0.92
C ASP A 12 9.63 -13.17 0.05
N ILE A 13 9.03 -12.83 -1.10
CA ILE A 13 9.54 -11.76 -1.96
C ILE A 13 9.41 -10.41 -1.24
N VAL A 14 8.23 -10.13 -0.66
CA VAL A 14 7.98 -8.90 0.12
C VAL A 14 8.92 -8.81 1.33
N ALA A 15 9.05 -9.88 2.11
CA ALA A 15 9.95 -9.92 3.27
C ALA A 15 11.38 -9.51 2.88
N ARG A 16 11.88 -10.04 1.75
CA ARG A 16 13.19 -9.66 1.22
C ARG A 16 13.21 -8.23 0.66
N GLY A 17 12.15 -7.79 0.00
CA GLY A 17 11.98 -6.42 -0.48
C GLY A 17 12.16 -5.40 0.62
N LEU A 18 11.50 -5.60 1.76
CA LEU A 18 11.65 -4.73 2.94
C LEU A 18 13.13 -4.58 3.36
N THR A 19 13.90 -5.68 3.33
CA THR A 19 15.34 -5.63 3.63
C THR A 19 16.21 -5.01 2.51
N MET A 20 15.63 -4.75 1.34
CA MET A 20 16.26 -4.11 0.18
C MET A 20 15.81 -2.64 0.00
N GLY A 21 15.21 -2.05 1.02
CA GLY A 21 14.87 -0.63 1.04
C GLY A 21 13.48 -0.30 0.51
N ASP A 22 12.60 -1.29 0.39
CA ASP A 22 11.43 -1.30 -0.49
C ASP A 22 10.17 -1.32 0.40
N GLU A 23 9.20 -0.43 0.18
CA GLU A 23 7.97 -0.35 1.00
C GLU A 23 6.71 -0.85 0.27
N MET A 24 6.85 -1.25 -0.99
CA MET A 24 5.82 -1.91 -1.82
C MET A 24 4.76 -1.00 -2.45
N HIS A 25 4.77 0.31 -2.20
CA HIS A 25 3.84 1.26 -2.81
C HIS A 25 4.54 2.20 -3.80
N GLN A 26 5.46 3.04 -3.34
CA GLN A 26 6.25 3.95 -4.17
C GLN A 26 7.62 3.40 -4.57
N ARG A 27 8.21 2.52 -3.77
CA ARG A 27 9.48 1.86 -4.11
C ARG A 27 9.33 0.34 -4.09
N ASN A 28 9.49 -0.21 -5.29
CA ASN A 28 9.26 -1.61 -5.64
C ASN A 28 10.45 -2.23 -6.39
N VAL A 29 11.62 -1.58 -6.38
CA VAL A 29 12.80 -1.97 -7.18
C VAL A 29 13.33 -3.33 -6.73
N GLY A 30 13.42 -3.54 -5.42
CA GLY A 30 13.90 -4.79 -4.83
C GLY A 30 12.98 -5.95 -5.18
N CYS A 31 11.69 -5.80 -4.94
CA CYS A 31 10.69 -6.82 -5.23
C CYS A 31 10.49 -7.07 -6.72
N SER A 32 10.52 -6.05 -7.58
CA SER A 32 10.47 -6.21 -9.04
C SER A 32 11.66 -7.03 -9.53
N SER A 33 12.86 -6.75 -9.01
CA SER A 33 14.07 -7.52 -9.32
C SER A 33 14.02 -8.96 -8.81
N LEU A 34 13.55 -9.18 -7.58
CA LEU A 34 13.41 -10.51 -6.97
C LEU A 34 12.36 -11.35 -7.70
N PHE A 35 11.23 -10.75 -8.08
CA PHE A 35 10.18 -11.37 -8.85
C PHE A 35 10.68 -11.78 -10.24
N LEU A 36 11.34 -10.86 -10.96
CA LEU A 36 11.96 -11.16 -12.24
C LEU A 36 12.97 -12.30 -12.12
N ARG A 37 13.84 -12.26 -11.10
CA ARG A 37 14.84 -13.31 -10.85
C ARG A 37 14.19 -14.68 -10.63
N ALA A 38 13.08 -14.74 -9.90
CA ALA A 38 12.36 -15.99 -9.65
C ALA A 38 11.64 -16.50 -10.90
N LEU A 39 11.09 -15.60 -11.71
CA LEU A 39 10.26 -15.94 -12.87
C LEU A 39 11.09 -16.25 -14.13
N ALA A 40 12.26 -15.64 -14.30
CA ALA A 40 13.07 -15.68 -15.51
C ALA A 40 13.44 -17.11 -15.99
N PRO A 41 13.86 -18.07 -15.12
CA PRO A 41 14.15 -19.43 -15.57
C PRO A 41 12.93 -20.14 -16.16
N ALA A 42 11.75 -19.90 -15.61
CA ALA A 42 10.50 -20.50 -16.10
C ALA A 42 10.01 -19.83 -17.39
N LEU A 43 10.20 -18.51 -17.52
CA LEU A 43 9.94 -17.81 -18.79
C LEU A 43 10.84 -18.35 -19.90
N ALA A 44 12.14 -18.49 -19.64
CA ALA A 44 13.10 -19.03 -20.61
C ALA A 44 12.79 -20.46 -21.05
N LYS A 45 12.17 -21.28 -20.20
CA LYS A 45 11.73 -22.63 -20.55
C LYS A 45 10.39 -22.69 -21.28
N THR A 46 9.56 -21.66 -21.16
CA THR A 46 8.17 -21.68 -21.69
C THR A 46 7.94 -20.79 -22.90
N ILE A 47 8.77 -19.78 -23.11
CA ILE A 47 8.71 -18.91 -24.29
C ILE A 47 9.77 -19.37 -25.29
N ALA A 48 9.33 -19.91 -26.42
CA ALA A 48 10.23 -20.42 -27.46
C ALA A 48 10.88 -19.30 -28.29
N ASP A 49 10.14 -18.22 -28.52
CA ASP A 49 10.63 -17.04 -29.25
C ASP A 49 11.53 -16.19 -28.34
N LYS A 50 12.79 -16.06 -28.72
CA LYS A 50 13.79 -15.33 -27.94
C LYS A 50 13.57 -13.82 -27.96
N ASP A 51 13.00 -13.28 -29.02
CA ASP A 51 12.73 -11.85 -29.13
C ASP A 51 11.55 -11.47 -28.22
N GLU A 52 10.51 -12.31 -28.17
CA GLU A 52 9.40 -12.13 -27.23
C GLU A 52 9.85 -12.31 -25.76
N LEU A 53 10.71 -13.29 -25.48
CA LEU A 53 11.29 -13.44 -24.15
C LEU A 53 12.09 -12.19 -23.75
N ALA A 54 12.95 -11.69 -24.64
CA ALA A 54 13.75 -10.50 -24.39
C ALA A 54 12.88 -9.27 -24.14
N LYS A 55 11.83 -9.06 -24.95
CA LYS A 55 10.85 -7.96 -24.75
C LYS A 55 10.15 -8.06 -23.40
N ALA A 56 9.70 -9.25 -23.00
CA ALA A 56 9.04 -9.46 -21.71
C ALA A 56 9.98 -9.18 -20.53
N LEU A 57 11.22 -9.68 -20.58
CA LEU A 57 12.23 -9.43 -19.55
C LEU A 57 12.59 -7.94 -19.47
N ALA A 58 12.75 -7.27 -20.62
CA ALA A 58 13.04 -5.84 -20.68
C ALA A 58 11.88 -4.99 -20.13
N PHE A 59 10.63 -5.35 -20.43
CA PHE A 59 9.45 -4.66 -19.89
C PHE A 59 9.38 -4.76 -18.36
N MET A 60 9.58 -5.97 -17.80
CA MET A 60 9.57 -6.16 -16.35
C MET A 60 10.76 -5.47 -15.68
N GLY A 61 11.96 -5.57 -16.26
CA GLY A 61 13.18 -5.00 -15.68
C GLY A 61 13.32 -3.48 -15.84
N GLY A 62 12.63 -2.89 -16.82
CA GLY A 62 12.62 -1.45 -17.05
C GLY A 62 11.50 -0.69 -16.31
N ASN A 63 10.70 -1.38 -15.52
CA ASN A 63 9.59 -0.80 -14.77
C ASN A 63 9.78 -1.05 -13.26
N ASP A 64 10.32 -0.05 -12.57
CA ASP A 64 10.54 -0.12 -11.11
C ASP A 64 9.25 -0.29 -10.30
N GLN A 65 8.09 0.00 -10.90
CA GLN A 65 6.76 -0.18 -10.30
C GLN A 65 6.07 -1.50 -10.70
N PHE A 66 6.75 -2.41 -11.41
CA PHE A 66 6.13 -3.66 -11.88
C PHE A 66 5.51 -4.47 -10.74
N PHE A 67 6.17 -4.53 -9.58
CA PHE A 67 5.68 -5.28 -8.44
C PHE A 67 4.50 -4.65 -7.69
N LEU A 68 4.22 -3.34 -7.86
CA LEU A 68 3.09 -2.68 -7.16
C LEU A 68 1.76 -3.39 -7.42
N ASN A 69 1.49 -3.73 -8.68
CA ASN A 69 0.25 -4.43 -9.06
C ASN A 69 0.15 -5.81 -8.39
N ILE A 70 1.28 -6.49 -8.22
CA ILE A 70 1.37 -7.80 -7.56
C ILE A 70 1.18 -7.63 -6.05
N ALA A 71 1.75 -6.59 -5.46
CA ALA A 71 1.57 -6.23 -4.05
C ALA A 71 0.11 -5.90 -3.73
N MET A 72 -0.60 -5.19 -4.62
CA MET A 72 -2.04 -4.91 -4.47
C MET A 72 -2.86 -6.20 -4.46
N VAL A 73 -2.61 -7.11 -5.41
CA VAL A 73 -3.32 -8.41 -5.46
C VAL A 73 -3.01 -9.25 -4.22
N LEU A 74 -1.75 -9.26 -3.76
CA LEU A 74 -1.37 -9.89 -2.50
C LEU A 74 -2.14 -9.30 -1.32
N GLY A 75 -2.19 -7.97 -1.21
CA GLY A 75 -2.91 -7.29 -0.14
C GLY A 75 -4.39 -7.63 -0.12
N LYS A 76 -5.04 -7.63 -1.29
CA LYS A 76 -6.43 -8.04 -1.43
C LYS A 76 -6.65 -9.50 -1.04
N ALA A 77 -5.78 -10.40 -1.49
CA ALA A 77 -5.87 -11.83 -1.17
C ALA A 77 -5.65 -12.13 0.33
N ILE A 78 -4.85 -11.31 1.02
CA ILE A 78 -4.67 -11.42 2.48
C ILE A 78 -5.88 -10.88 3.23
N MET A 79 -6.50 -9.79 2.74
CA MET A 79 -7.60 -9.12 3.45
C MET A 79 -8.98 -9.70 3.22
N ASP A 80 -9.22 -10.36 2.08
CA ASP A 80 -10.52 -10.98 1.82
C ASP A 80 -10.95 -12.02 2.87
N PRO A 81 -10.06 -12.93 3.33
CA PRO A 81 -10.38 -13.86 4.41
C PRO A 81 -10.59 -13.21 5.79
N VAL A 82 -10.23 -11.94 5.97
CA VAL A 82 -10.35 -11.21 7.25
C VAL A 82 -11.70 -10.50 7.36
N ARG A 83 -12.54 -10.56 6.33
CA ARG A 83 -13.89 -10.01 6.36
C ARG A 83 -14.86 -10.85 7.18
N ASP A 84 -15.99 -10.23 7.53
CA ASP A 84 -17.17 -10.92 8.06
C ASP A 84 -16.93 -11.60 9.43
N ILE A 85 -16.00 -11.06 10.23
CA ILE A 85 -15.76 -11.47 11.61
C ILE A 85 -16.59 -10.58 12.53
N GLU A 86 -17.55 -11.16 13.25
CA GLU A 86 -18.45 -10.44 14.13
C GLU A 86 -17.69 -9.61 15.19
N GLY A 87 -18.07 -8.34 15.34
CA GLY A 87 -17.45 -7.42 16.29
C GLY A 87 -16.02 -6.98 15.96
N CYS A 88 -15.45 -7.44 14.84
CA CYS A 88 -14.09 -7.07 14.45
C CYS A 88 -14.04 -5.65 13.89
N SER A 89 -13.22 -4.80 14.51
CA SER A 89 -13.03 -3.38 14.15
C SER A 89 -11.91 -3.14 13.13
N VAL A 90 -11.35 -4.21 12.56
CA VAL A 90 -10.23 -4.12 11.61
C VAL A 90 -10.70 -3.69 10.22
N VAL A 91 -10.00 -2.71 9.64
CA VAL A 91 -10.16 -2.32 8.24
C VAL A 91 -9.66 -3.43 7.32
N THR A 92 -10.47 -3.81 6.33
CA THR A 92 -10.20 -4.89 5.36
C THR A 92 -10.00 -4.37 3.94
N ALA A 93 -10.37 -3.13 3.67
CA ALA A 93 -10.03 -2.46 2.43
C ALA A 93 -9.99 -0.96 2.65
N MET A 94 -9.03 -0.31 2.00
CA MET A 94 -9.01 1.13 1.74
C MET A 94 -8.87 1.32 0.23
N SER A 95 -9.67 2.20 -0.36
CA SER A 95 -9.65 2.53 -1.79
C SER A 95 -10.10 3.97 -2.01
N ARG A 96 -9.73 4.55 -3.16
CA ARG A 96 -10.19 5.86 -3.58
C ARG A 96 -10.33 5.96 -5.09
N ASN A 97 -11.15 6.89 -5.56
CA ASN A 97 -11.52 7.00 -6.97
C ASN A 97 -11.33 8.41 -7.56
N GLY A 98 -10.63 9.32 -6.87
CA GLY A 98 -10.47 10.72 -7.26
C GLY A 98 -11.60 11.65 -6.79
N THR A 99 -12.64 11.12 -6.13
CA THR A 99 -13.69 11.92 -5.48
C THR A 99 -13.91 11.48 -4.04
N ASP A 100 -14.02 10.18 -3.81
CA ASP A 100 -14.32 9.56 -2.53
C ASP A 100 -13.21 8.59 -2.11
N PHE A 101 -12.84 8.67 -0.85
CA PHE A 101 -12.07 7.66 -0.13
C PHE A 101 -13.04 6.75 0.60
N GLY A 102 -12.87 5.44 0.45
CA GLY A 102 -13.73 4.43 1.05
C GLY A 102 -12.96 3.43 1.90
N ILE A 103 -13.55 3.03 3.02
CA ILE A 103 -13.07 1.90 3.82
C ILE A 103 -14.15 0.82 3.97
N ARG A 104 -13.69 -0.42 4.16
CA ARG A 104 -14.51 -1.54 4.63
C ARG A 104 -13.96 -2.08 5.94
N VAL A 105 -14.85 -2.46 6.85
CA VAL A 105 -14.48 -3.00 8.17
C VAL A 105 -15.06 -4.40 8.36
N SER A 106 -14.25 -5.31 8.91
CA SER A 106 -14.59 -6.73 9.03
C SER A 106 -15.97 -7.00 9.64
N GLY A 107 -16.27 -6.38 10.79
CA GLY A 107 -17.55 -6.55 11.51
C GLY A 107 -18.75 -5.81 10.89
N THR A 108 -18.58 -5.18 9.73
CA THR A 108 -19.63 -4.39 9.07
C THR A 108 -20.10 -4.97 7.72
N GLY A 109 -19.62 -6.16 7.35
CA GLY A 109 -20.04 -6.83 6.11
C GLY A 109 -19.54 -6.12 4.85
N ASP A 110 -20.43 -5.94 3.87
CA ASP A 110 -20.15 -5.29 2.57
C ASP A 110 -20.36 -3.77 2.54
N GLU A 111 -20.65 -3.16 3.68
CA GLU A 111 -20.88 -1.71 3.78
C GLU A 111 -19.57 -0.93 3.54
N TRP A 112 -19.65 0.09 2.68
CA TRP A 112 -18.58 1.05 2.47
C TRP A 112 -18.86 2.32 3.26
N PHE A 113 -17.84 2.81 3.95
CA PHE A 113 -17.88 4.11 4.61
C PHE A 113 -17.01 5.07 3.83
N THR A 114 -17.59 6.16 3.34
CA THR A 114 -16.91 7.07 2.42
C THR A 114 -16.81 8.49 2.96
N ALA A 115 -15.79 9.20 2.50
CA ALA A 115 -15.58 10.62 2.72
C ALA A 115 -14.85 11.21 1.50
N PRO A 116 -14.92 12.52 1.25
CA PRO A 116 -14.16 13.14 0.15
C PRO A 116 -12.67 12.82 0.26
N VAL A 117 -12.01 12.57 -0.86
CA VAL A 117 -10.55 12.38 -0.89
C VAL A 117 -9.81 13.67 -0.52
N GLU A 118 -8.62 13.51 0.04
CA GLU A 118 -7.68 14.61 0.23
C GLU A 118 -6.79 14.80 -1.01
N MET A 119 -6.15 15.96 -1.09
CA MET A 119 -5.12 16.22 -2.10
C MET A 119 -3.79 15.60 -1.65
N PRO A 120 -3.08 14.87 -2.54
CA PRO A 120 -1.72 14.44 -2.25
C PRO A 120 -0.76 15.63 -2.05
N GLU A 121 0.04 15.57 -1.00
CA GLU A 121 1.10 16.55 -0.73
C GLU A 121 2.48 15.91 -1.00
N GLY A 122 3.32 16.58 -1.79
CA GLY A 122 4.61 15.99 -2.14
C GLY A 122 5.42 16.80 -3.14
N LEU A 123 6.33 16.10 -3.83
CA LEU A 123 7.21 16.68 -4.83
C LEU A 123 6.66 16.46 -6.24
N TYR A 124 6.77 17.50 -7.06
CA TYR A 124 6.37 17.50 -8.46
C TYR A 124 7.58 17.32 -9.38
N PHE A 125 7.38 16.61 -10.48
CA PHE A 125 8.38 16.48 -11.53
C PHE A 125 8.62 17.84 -12.22
N PRO A 126 9.81 18.05 -12.83
CA PRO A 126 10.10 19.29 -13.52
C PRO A 126 9.04 19.65 -14.55
N GLY A 127 8.47 20.85 -14.43
CA GLY A 127 7.42 21.36 -15.31
C GLY A 127 5.98 21.19 -14.80
N PHE A 128 5.79 20.53 -13.66
CA PHE A 128 4.47 20.38 -13.01
C PHE A 128 4.42 21.05 -11.65
N THR A 129 3.19 21.32 -11.20
CA THR A 129 2.86 22.01 -9.95
C THR A 129 1.62 21.38 -9.29
N ALA A 130 1.25 21.86 -8.10
CA ALA A 130 0.04 21.42 -7.42
C ALA A 130 -1.25 21.69 -8.20
N ASP A 131 -1.27 22.70 -9.08
CA ASP A 131 -2.45 23.02 -9.91
C ASP A 131 -2.72 21.96 -11.01
N ASP A 132 -1.73 21.10 -11.26
CA ASP A 132 -1.79 20.01 -12.23
C ASP A 132 -2.26 18.70 -11.59
N ALA A 133 -2.28 18.63 -10.26
CA ALA A 133 -2.58 17.41 -9.51
C ALA A 133 -4.07 17.03 -9.57
N ASN A 134 -4.33 15.73 -9.68
CA ASN A 134 -5.63 15.14 -9.41
C ASN A 134 -5.78 14.84 -7.91
N PRO A 135 -7.00 14.89 -7.35
CA PRO A 135 -7.27 14.32 -6.04
C PRO A 135 -6.89 12.83 -5.96
N ASP A 136 -6.64 12.32 -4.76
CA ASP A 136 -6.10 10.97 -4.57
C ASP A 136 -6.99 9.87 -5.20
N MET A 137 -6.37 8.91 -5.91
CA MET A 137 -7.09 7.87 -6.63
C MET A 137 -6.34 6.53 -6.64
N GLY A 138 -7.09 5.44 -6.81
CA GLY A 138 -6.60 4.08 -6.98
C GLY A 138 -6.95 3.14 -5.84
N ASP A 139 -6.78 1.86 -6.09
CA ASP A 139 -6.95 0.79 -5.08
C ASP A 139 -5.65 0.48 -4.31
N SER A 140 -4.55 1.16 -4.64
CA SER A 140 -3.22 0.86 -4.10
C SER A 140 -3.08 1.03 -2.60
N THR A 141 -3.99 1.75 -1.95
CA THR A 141 -4.15 1.81 -0.48
C THR A 141 -4.42 0.47 0.20
N ILE A 142 -4.74 -0.57 -0.58
CA ILE A 142 -4.75 -1.94 -0.07
C ILE A 142 -3.36 -2.39 0.42
N VAL A 143 -2.28 -1.77 -0.08
CA VAL A 143 -0.90 -2.01 0.37
C VAL A 143 -0.71 -1.49 1.80
N GLU A 144 -1.17 -0.29 2.12
CA GLU A 144 -1.21 0.23 3.49
C GLU A 144 -2.15 -0.57 4.40
N THR A 145 -3.25 -1.09 3.84
CA THR A 145 -4.21 -1.90 4.62
C THR A 145 -3.54 -3.15 5.21
N ILE A 146 -2.54 -3.72 4.53
CA ILE A 146 -1.76 -4.87 5.00
C ILE A 146 -0.45 -4.48 5.72
N GLY A 147 -0.29 -3.22 6.09
CA GLY A 147 0.87 -2.73 6.86
C GLY A 147 2.10 -2.37 6.04
N LEU A 148 2.01 -2.36 4.71
CA LEU A 148 3.09 -1.95 3.83
C LEU A 148 2.91 -0.48 3.43
N GLY A 149 3.62 -0.01 2.40
CA GLY A 149 3.50 1.35 1.90
C GLY A 149 3.95 2.38 2.94
N GLY A 150 3.10 3.38 3.19
CA GLY A 150 3.32 4.36 4.26
C GLY A 150 3.52 3.74 5.66
N PHE A 151 2.97 2.55 5.93
CA PHE A 151 3.12 1.84 7.21
C PHE A 151 4.47 1.16 7.35
N ALA A 152 5.15 0.86 6.24
CA ALA A 152 6.49 0.29 6.22
C ALA A 152 7.54 1.31 5.75
N MET A 153 7.25 2.61 5.83
CA MET A 153 8.13 3.66 5.30
C MET A 153 9.53 3.60 5.91
N ALA A 154 9.67 3.18 7.17
CA ALA A 154 10.95 2.99 7.83
C ALA A 154 11.88 1.98 7.12
N ALA A 155 11.31 1.01 6.39
CA ALA A 155 12.08 0.08 5.55
C ALA A 155 12.65 0.79 4.30
N ALA A 156 12.07 1.92 3.89
CA ALA A 156 12.41 2.62 2.66
C ALA A 156 12.74 4.11 2.92
N PRO A 157 13.79 4.45 3.68
CA PRO A 157 14.13 5.85 3.99
C PRO A 157 14.42 6.69 2.74
N ALA A 158 14.83 6.06 1.63
CA ALA A 158 14.99 6.74 0.34
C ALA A 158 13.67 7.29 -0.24
N VAL A 159 12.53 6.68 0.11
CA VAL A 159 11.20 7.13 -0.31
C VAL A 159 10.81 8.43 0.38
N ALA A 160 11.21 8.65 1.64
CA ALA A 160 10.81 9.85 2.39
C ALA A 160 11.17 11.16 1.67
N GLY A 161 12.37 11.23 1.09
CA GLY A 161 12.77 12.38 0.28
C GLY A 161 12.03 12.45 -1.06
N PHE A 162 11.72 11.31 -1.68
CA PHE A 162 11.02 11.25 -2.97
C PHE A 162 9.54 11.64 -2.88
N VAL A 163 8.85 11.23 -1.80
CA VAL A 163 7.43 11.56 -1.55
C VAL A 163 7.26 12.88 -0.80
N GLY A 164 8.35 13.62 -0.56
CA GLY A 164 8.28 14.89 0.16
C GLY A 164 7.91 14.77 1.65
N ALA A 165 7.95 13.57 2.24
CA ALA A 165 7.71 13.35 3.67
C ALA A 165 8.81 13.94 4.57
N GLY A 166 9.94 14.38 3.99
CA GLY A 166 10.98 15.12 4.70
C GLY A 166 12.25 14.30 4.91
N ALA A 167 12.82 14.39 6.11
CA ALA A 167 14.07 13.70 6.44
C ALA A 167 13.87 12.18 6.54
N ALA A 168 14.95 11.41 6.36
CA ALA A 168 14.90 9.95 6.50
C ALA A 168 14.38 9.49 7.89
N SER A 169 14.56 10.30 8.94
CA SER A 169 14.00 10.03 10.27
C SER A 169 12.48 10.07 10.32
N GLU A 170 11.82 10.86 9.45
CA GLU A 170 10.35 10.95 9.38
C GLU A 170 9.71 9.63 8.93
N ALA A 171 10.46 8.79 8.19
CA ALA A 171 10.02 7.46 7.81
C ALA A 171 9.78 6.54 9.02
N ALA A 172 10.68 6.60 10.01
CA ALA A 172 10.56 5.87 11.27
C ALA A 172 9.39 6.40 12.10
N LEU A 173 9.27 7.72 12.22
CA LEU A 173 8.17 8.37 12.95
C LEU A 173 6.81 8.02 12.35
N THR A 174 6.71 8.01 11.01
CA THR A 174 5.47 7.62 10.32
C THR A 174 5.10 6.16 10.63
N THR A 175 6.08 5.25 10.56
CA THR A 175 5.86 3.83 10.87
C THR A 175 5.38 3.65 12.32
N HIS A 176 6.03 4.32 13.28
CA HIS A 176 5.61 4.29 14.69
C HIS A 176 4.20 4.86 14.90
N ALA A 177 3.83 5.96 14.23
CA ALA A 177 2.47 6.48 14.30
C ALA A 177 1.45 5.48 13.77
N MET A 178 1.79 4.68 12.76
CA MET A 178 0.91 3.62 12.26
C MET A 178 0.80 2.43 13.24
N SER A 179 1.83 2.16 14.05
CA SER A 179 1.76 1.20 15.16
C SER A 179 0.70 1.55 16.20
N GLU A 180 0.48 2.85 16.46
CA GLU A 180 -0.53 3.31 17.43
C GLU A 180 -1.97 2.99 17.00
N ILE A 181 -2.22 2.85 15.69
CA ILE A 181 -3.56 2.59 15.14
C ILE A 181 -3.78 1.16 14.66
N THR A 182 -2.81 0.27 14.85
CA THR A 182 -2.87 -1.12 14.40
C THR A 182 -2.91 -2.10 15.56
N MET A 183 -3.47 -3.29 15.35
CA MET A 183 -3.68 -4.28 16.41
C MET A 183 -2.37 -4.94 16.87
N THR A 184 -1.44 -5.17 15.95
CA THR A 184 -0.21 -5.92 16.21
C THR A 184 0.85 -5.66 15.13
N GLU A 185 1.98 -6.35 15.22
CA GLU A 185 3.04 -6.36 14.21
C GLU A 185 3.04 -7.70 13.46
N ASN A 186 3.38 -7.69 12.17
CA ASN A 186 3.54 -8.92 11.39
C ASN A 186 4.96 -9.50 11.54
N PRO A 187 5.14 -10.70 12.14
CA PRO A 187 6.46 -11.28 12.37
C PRO A 187 7.15 -11.78 11.10
N GLU A 188 6.44 -11.96 9.99
CA GLU A 188 7.00 -12.42 8.71
C GLU A 188 7.63 -11.26 7.92
N TRP A 189 7.24 -10.02 8.22
CA TRP A 189 7.62 -8.82 7.48
C TRP A 189 8.25 -7.81 8.44
N THR A 190 9.56 -7.92 8.60
CA THR A 190 10.31 -7.11 9.57
C THR A 190 11.08 -5.98 8.90
N ILE A 191 11.32 -4.92 9.67
CA ILE A 191 12.00 -3.70 9.24
C ILE A 191 13.38 -3.63 9.91
N PRO A 192 14.49 -3.87 9.17
CA PRO A 192 15.82 -3.90 9.77
C PRO A 192 16.26 -2.60 10.45
N SER A 193 15.81 -1.45 9.94
CA SER A 193 16.10 -0.13 10.52
C SER A 193 15.39 0.15 11.84
N LEU A 194 14.39 -0.66 12.20
CA LEU A 194 13.67 -0.62 13.47
C LEU A 194 13.96 -1.88 14.31
N ASP A 195 15.21 -2.36 14.28
CA ASP A 195 15.65 -3.56 15.01
C ASP A 195 14.79 -4.80 14.75
N TYR A 196 14.34 -4.97 13.49
CA TYR A 196 13.51 -6.07 13.03
C TYR A 196 12.09 -6.12 13.64
N GLN A 197 11.57 -4.99 14.12
CA GLN A 197 10.13 -4.85 14.39
C GLN A 197 9.30 -5.24 13.16
N GLY A 198 8.16 -5.89 13.39
CA GLY A 198 7.26 -6.28 12.32
C GLY A 198 6.48 -5.08 11.79
N VAL A 199 6.01 -5.15 10.55
CA VAL A 199 5.20 -4.05 10.00
C VAL A 199 3.87 -3.89 10.77
N PRO A 200 3.41 -2.66 11.04
CA PRO A 200 2.16 -2.42 11.76
C PRO A 200 0.96 -3.01 11.00
N THR A 201 0.16 -3.88 11.64
CA THR A 201 -0.84 -4.70 10.94
C THR A 201 -2.20 -4.71 11.63
N GLY A 202 -3.25 -4.61 10.82
CA GLY A 202 -4.65 -4.63 11.25
C GLY A 202 -5.09 -3.28 11.81
N ILE A 203 -5.38 -2.33 10.91
CA ILE A 203 -5.84 -0.98 11.27
C ILE A 203 -7.15 -1.10 12.06
N ASP A 204 -7.17 -0.64 13.31
CA ASP A 204 -8.34 -0.66 14.18
C ASP A 204 -9.04 0.70 14.15
N ILE A 205 -10.28 0.74 13.64
CA ILE A 205 -11.05 1.99 13.55
C ILE A 205 -11.27 2.65 14.91
N ARG A 206 -11.25 1.88 16.02
CA ARG A 206 -11.39 2.43 17.37
C ARG A 206 -10.15 3.26 17.73
N ARG A 207 -8.95 2.72 17.47
CA ARG A 207 -7.68 3.40 17.75
C ARG A 207 -7.50 4.61 16.85
N VAL A 208 -7.89 4.53 15.58
CA VAL A 208 -7.90 5.68 14.65
C VAL A 208 -8.71 6.83 15.24
N VAL A 209 -9.95 6.58 15.66
CA VAL A 209 -10.83 7.62 16.22
C VAL A 209 -10.36 8.09 17.60
N GLU A 210 -9.90 7.18 18.47
CA GLU A 210 -9.45 7.50 19.83
C GLU A 210 -8.17 8.36 19.84
N THR A 211 -7.19 8.01 19.02
CA THR A 211 -5.89 8.71 18.96
C THR A 211 -5.91 9.97 18.10
N GLY A 212 -6.87 10.06 17.17
CA GLY A 212 -6.88 11.09 16.13
C GLY A 212 -5.84 10.86 15.03
N ILE A 213 -5.08 9.77 15.07
CA ILE A 213 -4.09 9.40 14.05
C ILE A 213 -4.82 8.67 12.92
N VAL A 214 -4.58 9.09 11.68
CA VAL A 214 -5.17 8.45 10.49
C VAL A 214 -4.10 7.75 9.64
N PRO A 215 -4.47 6.70 8.88
CA PRO A 215 -3.58 6.04 7.94
C PRO A 215 -2.82 7.00 7.03
N THR A 216 -1.51 6.81 6.95
CA THR A 216 -0.61 7.55 6.07
C THR A 216 -0.32 6.71 4.84
N ILE A 217 -0.52 7.29 3.66
CA ILE A 217 -0.50 6.58 2.38
C ILE A 217 0.56 7.24 1.50
N ASN A 218 1.51 6.44 1.02
CA ASN A 218 2.42 6.89 -0.02
C ASN A 218 1.68 6.82 -1.36
N THR A 219 1.74 7.84 -2.21
CA THR A 219 0.94 7.86 -3.44
C THR A 219 1.69 8.54 -4.59
N GLY A 220 1.37 8.11 -5.81
CA GLY A 220 1.81 8.78 -7.02
C GLY A 220 0.83 9.89 -7.33
N ILE A 221 1.33 11.10 -7.58
CA ILE A 221 0.47 12.24 -7.92
C ILE A 221 0.15 12.13 -9.41
N ALA A 222 -1.09 11.84 -9.74
CA ALA A 222 -1.57 11.80 -11.13
C ALA A 222 -1.96 13.20 -11.59
N HIS A 223 -1.81 13.46 -12.89
CA HIS A 223 -2.30 14.69 -13.51
C HIS A 223 -3.84 14.70 -13.56
N ARG A 224 -4.47 15.88 -13.39
CA ARG A 224 -5.93 16.04 -13.51
C ARG A 224 -6.48 15.85 -14.93
N GLU A 225 -5.63 16.02 -15.95
CA GLU A 225 -6.01 15.79 -17.35
C GLU A 225 -5.68 14.36 -17.81
N PRO A 226 -6.62 13.65 -18.46
CA PRO A 226 -6.42 12.27 -18.90
C PRO A 226 -5.23 12.08 -19.85
N GLY A 227 -4.45 11.03 -19.62
CA GLY A 227 -3.37 10.58 -20.51
C GLY A 227 -2.00 11.20 -20.27
N VAL A 228 -1.88 12.20 -19.39
CA VAL A 228 -0.57 12.79 -19.01
C VAL A 228 0.20 11.86 -18.06
N GLY A 229 -0.49 11.22 -17.12
CA GLY A 229 0.10 10.23 -16.20
C GLY A 229 0.59 10.83 -14.89
N GLN A 230 1.64 10.24 -14.33
CA GLN A 230 2.21 10.65 -13.04
C GLN A 230 3.03 11.93 -13.20
N VAL A 231 2.78 12.91 -12.33
CA VAL A 231 3.41 14.24 -12.30
C VAL A 231 4.15 14.54 -11.01
N GLY A 232 4.13 13.61 -10.06
CA GLY A 232 4.84 13.71 -8.80
C GLY A 232 4.67 12.49 -7.92
N ALA A 233 5.19 12.57 -6.71
CA ALA A 233 4.99 11.58 -5.67
C ALA A 233 4.81 12.30 -4.33
N GLY A 234 3.99 11.72 -3.47
CA GLY A 234 3.54 12.39 -2.27
C GLY A 234 3.02 11.44 -1.20
N VAL A 235 2.53 12.06 -0.14
CA VAL A 235 1.81 11.42 0.94
C VAL A 235 0.39 11.99 0.96
N VAL A 236 -0.56 11.15 1.32
CA VAL A 236 -1.94 11.55 1.59
C VAL A 236 -2.43 10.86 2.86
N LYS A 237 -3.42 11.44 3.51
CA LYS A 237 -4.04 10.93 4.73
C LYS A 237 -5.42 10.37 4.41
N ALA A 238 -5.76 9.23 4.97
CA ALA A 238 -7.13 8.73 4.90
C ALA A 238 -8.07 9.67 5.68
N PRO A 239 -9.22 10.11 5.13
CA PRO A 239 -10.08 11.07 5.81
C PRO A 239 -10.72 10.49 7.08
N MET A 240 -10.63 11.17 8.22
CA MET A 240 -11.15 10.69 9.52
C MET A 240 -12.65 10.32 9.47
N ALA A 241 -13.44 11.05 8.68
CA ALA A 241 -14.89 10.89 8.63
C ALA A 241 -15.35 9.48 8.22
N CYS A 242 -14.58 8.74 7.40
CA CYS A 242 -14.96 7.37 7.05
C CYS A 242 -14.79 6.40 8.23
N PHE A 243 -13.79 6.63 9.10
CA PHE A 243 -13.56 5.84 10.32
C PHE A 243 -14.61 6.11 11.39
N GLU A 244 -15.00 7.37 11.59
CA GLU A 244 -16.07 7.74 12.52
C GLU A 244 -17.41 7.11 12.12
N GLN A 245 -17.75 7.14 10.83
CA GLN A 245 -18.94 6.50 10.29
C GLN A 245 -18.91 4.99 10.53
N ALA A 246 -17.79 4.33 10.23
CA ALA A 246 -17.60 2.90 10.44
C ALA A 246 -17.72 2.52 11.92
N LEU A 247 -17.15 3.31 12.83
CA LEU A 247 -17.19 3.04 14.26
C LEU A 247 -18.63 3.14 14.79
N ARG A 248 -19.38 4.17 14.38
CA ARG A 248 -20.80 4.29 14.73
C ARG A 248 -21.63 3.14 14.18
N ALA A 249 -21.34 2.67 12.97
CA ALA A 249 -22.04 1.53 12.37
C ALA A 249 -21.75 0.22 13.12
N LEU A 250 -20.49 -0.03 13.48
CA LEU A 250 -20.10 -1.17 14.29
C LEU A 250 -20.75 -1.14 15.68
N ALA A 251 -20.74 0.02 16.34
CA ALA A 251 -21.40 0.21 17.65
C ALA A 251 -22.90 -0.13 17.60
N ARG A 252 -23.62 0.36 16.57
CA ARG A 252 -25.04 0.03 16.35
C ARG A 252 -25.27 -1.48 16.20
N ARG A 253 -24.40 -2.17 15.44
CA ARG A 253 -24.50 -3.64 15.26
C ARG A 253 -24.26 -4.40 16.55
N LEU A 254 -23.41 -3.89 17.42
CA LEU A 254 -23.13 -4.45 18.75
C LEU A 254 -24.13 -4.04 19.83
N GLY A 255 -25.14 -3.22 19.50
CA GLY A 255 -26.14 -2.75 20.47
C GLY A 255 -25.61 -1.70 21.45
N VAL A 256 -24.52 -1.01 21.12
CA VAL A 256 -23.96 0.10 21.91
C VAL A 256 -24.59 1.40 21.42
N SER A 257 -25.24 2.13 22.33
CA SER A 257 -25.92 3.43 22.07
C SER A 257 -25.03 4.63 22.36
#